data_AF-A0A428WJZ9-F1
#
_entry.id   AF-A0A428WJZ9-F1
#
_cell.length_a   1.000
_cell.length_b   1.000
_cell.length_c   1.000
_cell.angle_alpha   90.00
_cell.angle_beta   90.00
_cell.angle_gamma   90.00
#
_symmetry.space_group_name_H-M   'P 1'
#
loop_
_entity.id
_entity.type
_entity.pdbx_description
1 polymer ?
#
loop_
_entity_poly.entity_id
_entity_poly.type
_entity_poly.pdbx_seq_one_letter_code
_entity_poly.pdbx_strand_id
1 'polypeptide(L)'
;MTTEVPMPEGRGSRIGTDNPELRPRGFATRNPPKDPDRLRAAADLLDQAAAADDKAAGRYAEARVDLTPFGISPQARELAARWTSALAAREADARVLGDATSDLAGRLRMTAGSPRSTGFRGPIAVAP
;
A
#
# COMPACT_ATOMS: atom_id res chain seq x y z
N MET A 1 -7.46 41.97 40.85
CA MET A 1 -7.21 40.90 41.84
C MET A 1 -6.19 39.96 41.21
N THR A 2 -4.93 40.08 41.63
CA THR A 2 -3.78 39.28 41.19
C THR A 2 -3.58 38.12 42.15
N THR A 3 -3.54 36.90 41.65
CA THR A 3 -3.23 35.71 42.46
C THR A 3 -1.97 35.06 41.92
N GLU A 4 -0.87 35.23 42.65
CA GLU A 4 0.37 34.47 42.48
C GLU A 4 0.16 33.04 43.00
N VAL A 5 0.75 32.05 42.32
CA VAL A 5 0.87 30.68 42.83
C VAL A 5 2.35 30.26 42.71
N PRO A 6 2.98 29.75 43.79
CA PRO A 6 4.43 29.60 43.90
C PRO A 6 4.98 28.33 43.23
N MET A 7 6.23 28.43 42.76
CA MET A 7 7.06 27.34 42.25
C MET A 7 7.67 26.49 43.39
N PRO A 8 7.70 25.16 43.29
CA PRO A 8 8.60 24.34 44.10
C PRO A 8 9.90 24.01 43.34
N GLU A 9 11.02 24.51 43.86
CA GLU A 9 12.35 24.08 43.48
C GLU A 9 12.71 22.72 44.11
N GLY A 10 13.29 21.84 43.29
CA GLY A 10 14.39 20.97 43.68
C GLY A 10 14.08 19.73 44.52
N ARG A 11 14.25 18.54 43.91
CA ARG A 11 14.86 17.38 44.57
C ARG A 11 15.44 16.43 43.54
N GLY A 12 16.77 16.47 43.41
CA GLY A 12 17.53 15.39 42.79
C GLY A 12 17.44 14.13 43.65
N SER A 13 17.14 13.00 43.01
CA SER A 13 17.38 11.68 43.59
C SER A 13 18.28 10.89 42.65
N ARG A 14 19.55 10.77 43.05
CA ARG A 14 20.44 9.70 42.62
C ARG A 14 19.82 8.38 43.05
N ILE A 15 19.42 7.54 42.11
CA ILE A 15 19.23 6.12 42.35
C ILE A 15 20.24 5.41 41.46
N GLY A 16 21.43 5.19 42.01
CA GLY A 16 22.21 4.01 41.65
C GLY A 16 21.68 2.88 42.52
N THR A 17 21.06 1.88 41.90
CA THR A 17 20.91 0.57 42.52
C THR A 17 21.13 -0.47 41.44
N ASP A 18 22.19 -1.24 41.64
CA ASP A 18 22.54 -2.42 40.89
C ASP A 18 21.33 -3.33 40.69
N ASN A 19 21.00 -3.60 39.43
CA ASN A 19 20.08 -4.66 39.07
C ASN A 19 20.78 -5.57 38.04
N PRO A 20 21.47 -6.64 38.47
CA PRO A 20 22.23 -7.50 37.58
C PRO A 20 21.31 -8.56 36.95
N GLU A 21 20.09 -8.23 36.52
CA GLU A 21 19.17 -9.27 36.08
C GLU A 21 18.09 -8.81 35.09
N LEU A 22 18.43 -7.97 34.11
CA LEU A 22 17.59 -7.79 32.92
C LEU A 22 18.46 -7.71 31.67
N ARG A 23 19.00 -8.85 31.26
CA ARG A 23 19.46 -9.05 29.88
C ARG A 23 18.23 -9.00 28.97
N PRO A 24 18.08 -8.03 28.05
CA PRO A 24 17.18 -8.22 26.94
C PRO A 24 17.82 -9.29 26.06
N ARG A 25 17.24 -10.50 26.10
CA ARG A 25 17.43 -11.50 25.06
C ARG A 25 17.31 -10.81 23.71
N GLY A 26 18.21 -11.19 22.81
CA GLY A 26 18.40 -10.55 21.52
C GLY A 26 17.11 -10.24 20.80
N PHE A 27 16.89 -8.96 20.54
CA PHE A 27 16.23 -8.57 19.31
C PHE A 27 17.10 -9.13 18.20
N ALA A 28 16.56 -10.15 17.53
CA ALA A 28 17.09 -10.63 16.27
C ALA A 28 17.54 -9.41 15.47
N THR A 29 18.77 -9.45 15.00
CA THR A 29 19.29 -8.60 13.92
C THR A 29 18.39 -8.81 12.71
N ARG A 30 17.22 -8.15 12.72
CA ARG A 30 16.35 -8.05 11.57
C ARG A 30 17.10 -7.11 10.64
N ASN A 31 17.97 -7.71 9.83
CA ASN A 31 18.60 -7.03 8.70
C ASN A 31 17.50 -6.17 8.05
N PRO A 32 17.71 -4.86 7.84
CA PRO A 32 16.73 -4.06 7.13
C PRO A 32 16.42 -4.78 5.82
N PRO A 33 15.13 -4.94 5.43
CA PRO A 33 14.78 -5.67 4.22
C PRO A 33 15.57 -5.04 3.09
N LYS A 34 16.37 -5.87 2.42
CA LYS A 34 17.16 -5.46 1.26
C LYS A 34 16.16 -4.86 0.26
N ASP A 35 16.55 -3.82 -0.47
CA ASP A 35 15.68 -3.16 -1.45
C ASP A 35 14.77 -4.11 -2.28
N PRO A 36 15.21 -5.29 -2.76
CA PRO A 36 14.30 -6.24 -3.42
C PRO A 36 13.12 -6.74 -2.58
N ASP A 37 13.28 -6.95 -1.27
CA ASP A 37 12.20 -7.42 -0.41
C ASP A 37 11.16 -6.31 -0.15
N ARG A 38 11.60 -5.05 -0.10
CA ARG A 38 10.70 -3.88 -0.04
C ARG A 38 9.89 -3.73 -1.33
N LEU A 39 10.55 -3.94 -2.48
CA LEU A 39 9.89 -3.89 -3.79
C LEU A 39 8.84 -5.00 -3.94
N ARG A 40 9.12 -6.21 -3.45
CA ARG A 40 8.14 -7.32 -3.43
C ARG A 40 6.95 -7.00 -2.55
N ALA A 41 7.18 -6.51 -1.33
CA ALA A 41 6.10 -6.12 -0.42
C ALA A 41 5.22 -5.00 -1.01
N ALA A 42 5.83 -4.02 -1.71
CA ALA A 42 5.09 -2.99 -2.42
C ALA A 42 4.25 -3.57 -3.58
N ALA A 43 4.79 -4.53 -4.34
CA ALA A 43 4.06 -5.21 -5.40
C ALA A 43 2.84 -5.97 -4.86
N ASP A 44 2.98 -6.63 -3.70
CA ASP A 44 1.88 -7.37 -3.08
C ASP A 44 0.75 -6.44 -2.56
N LEU A 45 1.10 -5.22 -2.12
CA LEU A 45 0.11 -4.19 -1.77
C LEU A 45 -0.61 -3.67 -3.03
N LEU A 46 0.09 -3.53 -4.14
CA LEU A 46 -0.51 -3.14 -5.42
C LEU A 46 -1.45 -4.22 -5.95
N ASP A 47 -1.10 -5.50 -5.87
CA ASP A 47 -2.01 -6.59 -6.24
C ASP A 47 -3.29 -6.58 -5.38
N GLN A 48 -3.18 -6.29 -4.08
CA GLN A 48 -4.35 -6.15 -3.21
C GLN A 48 -5.22 -4.97 -3.63
N ALA A 49 -4.62 -3.86 -4.05
CA ALA A 49 -5.34 -2.70 -4.56
C ALA A 49 -6.05 -3.04 -5.89
N ALA A 50 -5.36 -3.69 -6.83
CA ALA A 50 -5.94 -4.14 -8.09
C ALA A 50 -7.14 -5.07 -7.87
N ALA A 51 -7.03 -6.03 -6.94
CA ALA A 51 -8.15 -6.90 -6.57
C ALA A 51 -9.32 -6.13 -5.94
N ALA A 52 -9.05 -5.05 -5.20
CA ALA A 52 -10.10 -4.19 -4.66
C ALA A 52 -10.82 -3.40 -5.75
N ASP A 53 -10.09 -2.96 -6.78
CA ASP A 53 -10.65 -2.27 -7.95
C ASP A 53 -11.50 -3.21 -8.80
N ASP A 54 -11.06 -4.46 -9.03
CA ASP A 54 -11.86 -5.49 -9.70
C ASP A 54 -13.16 -5.78 -8.94
N LYS A 55 -13.08 -5.86 -7.61
CA LYS A 55 -14.27 -6.01 -6.76
C LYS A 55 -15.19 -4.78 -6.87
N ALA A 56 -14.64 -3.58 -6.98
CA ALA A 56 -15.43 -2.36 -7.20
C ALA A 56 -16.13 -2.40 -8.57
N ALA A 57 -15.43 -2.80 -9.62
CA ALA A 57 -15.99 -3.00 -10.95
C ALA A 57 -17.16 -4.00 -10.91
N GLY A 58 -16.98 -5.15 -10.24
CA GLY A 58 -18.06 -6.12 -10.02
C GLY A 58 -19.29 -5.51 -9.36
N ARG A 59 -19.11 -4.71 -8.29
CA ARG A 59 -20.23 -4.04 -7.61
C ARG A 59 -20.95 -3.01 -8.49
N TYR A 60 -20.24 -2.30 -9.37
CA TYR A 60 -20.88 -1.39 -10.32
C TYR A 60 -21.69 -2.15 -11.37
N ALA A 61 -21.20 -3.30 -11.83
CA ALA A 61 -21.94 -4.17 -12.74
C ALA A 61 -23.21 -4.74 -12.08
N GLU A 62 -23.12 -5.25 -10.84
CA GLU A 62 -24.25 -5.74 -10.06
C GLU A 62 -25.30 -4.66 -9.84
N ALA A 63 -24.88 -3.46 -9.43
CA ALA A 63 -25.79 -2.32 -9.23
C ALA A 63 -26.58 -1.94 -10.49
N ARG A 64 -26.05 -2.23 -11.69
CA ARG A 64 -26.78 -2.01 -12.96
C ARG A 64 -27.86 -3.05 -13.21
N VAL A 65 -27.67 -4.29 -12.73
CA VAL A 65 -28.66 -5.38 -12.85
C VAL A 65 -29.77 -5.19 -11.82
N ASP A 66 -29.42 -4.78 -10.61
CA ASP A 66 -30.35 -4.56 -9.50
C ASP A 66 -31.13 -3.23 -9.59
N LEU A 67 -30.88 -2.44 -10.64
CA LEU A 67 -31.64 -1.21 -10.91
C LEU A 67 -33.12 -1.56 -11.10
N THR A 68 -33.89 -1.34 -10.03
CA THR A 68 -35.35 -1.39 -10.05
C THR A 68 -35.80 -0.43 -11.15
N PRO A 69 -36.75 -0.80 -12.03
CA PRO A 69 -37.22 0.11 -13.06
C PRO A 69 -37.73 1.38 -12.36
N PHE A 70 -36.97 2.46 -12.53
CA PHE A 70 -37.45 3.80 -12.21
C PHE A 70 -38.82 3.93 -12.87
N GLY A 71 -39.80 4.48 -12.14
CA GLY A 71 -41.22 4.39 -12.50
C GLY A 71 -41.56 4.72 -13.96
N ILE A 72 -42.81 4.49 -14.35
CA ILE A 72 -43.24 4.46 -15.77
C ILE A 72 -43.10 5.82 -16.49
N SER A 73 -42.74 6.91 -15.81
CA SER A 73 -42.63 8.24 -16.42
C SER A 73 -41.40 8.38 -17.34
N PRO A 74 -41.49 9.18 -18.42
CA PRO A 74 -40.36 9.43 -19.32
C PRO A 74 -39.11 9.98 -18.61
N GLN A 75 -39.29 10.88 -17.65
CA GLN A 75 -38.19 11.51 -16.90
C GLN A 75 -37.47 10.48 -16.01
N ALA A 76 -38.23 9.57 -15.41
CA ALA A 76 -37.67 8.48 -14.59
C ALA A 76 -36.82 7.53 -15.46
N ARG A 77 -37.28 7.22 -16.67
CA ARG A 77 -36.51 6.41 -17.64
C ARG A 77 -35.24 7.10 -18.11
N GLU A 78 -35.29 8.41 -18.36
CA GLU A 78 -34.11 9.17 -18.77
C GLU A 78 -33.07 9.22 -17.64
N LEU A 79 -33.51 9.45 -16.40
CA LEU A 79 -32.64 9.41 -15.23
C LEU A 79 -32.03 8.00 -15.06
N ALA A 80 -32.81 6.95 -15.23
CA ALA A 80 -32.35 5.57 -15.21
C ALA A 80 -31.23 5.33 -16.22
N ALA A 81 -31.44 5.77 -17.47
CA ALA A 81 -30.45 5.60 -18.53
C ALA A 81 -29.14 6.31 -18.20
N ARG A 82 -29.20 7.57 -17.73
CA ARG A 82 -28.02 8.33 -17.30
C ARG A 82 -27.28 7.64 -16.15
N TRP A 83 -28.01 7.06 -15.20
CA TRP A 83 -27.43 6.34 -14.08
C TRP A 83 -26.75 5.03 -14.51
N THR A 84 -27.39 4.26 -15.39
CA THR A 84 -26.79 3.06 -15.98
C THR A 84 -25.52 3.39 -16.76
N SER A 85 -25.51 4.47 -17.55
CA SER A 85 -24.31 4.93 -18.26
C SER A 85 -23.20 5.35 -17.32
N ALA A 86 -23.52 6.08 -16.24
CA ALA A 86 -22.53 6.49 -15.24
C ALA A 86 -21.92 5.30 -14.50
N LEU A 87 -22.73 4.29 -14.17
CA LEU A 87 -22.23 3.05 -13.56
C LEU A 87 -21.32 2.27 -14.52
N ALA A 88 -21.70 2.17 -15.80
CA ALA A 88 -20.86 1.52 -16.82
C ALA A 88 -19.51 2.22 -17.00
N ALA A 89 -19.48 3.56 -16.96
CA ALA A 89 -18.22 4.31 -17.00
C ALA A 89 -17.34 4.01 -15.78
N ARG A 90 -17.91 4.04 -14.56
CA ARG A 90 -17.18 3.71 -13.33
C ARG A 90 -16.65 2.28 -13.31
N GLU A 91 -17.42 1.35 -13.86
CA GLU A 91 -17.03 -0.05 -14.04
C GLU A 91 -15.80 -0.18 -14.95
N ALA A 92 -15.78 0.55 -16.07
CA ALA A 92 -14.64 0.57 -16.98
C ALA A 92 -13.41 1.24 -16.33
N ASP A 93 -13.59 2.39 -15.68
CA ASP A 93 -12.52 3.12 -15.01
C ASP A 93 -11.85 2.27 -13.92
N ALA A 94 -12.64 1.55 -13.12
CA ALA A 94 -12.13 0.65 -12.08
C ALA A 94 -11.27 -0.48 -12.67
N ARG A 95 -11.69 -1.08 -13.79
CA ARG A 95 -10.87 -2.11 -14.46
C ARG A 95 -9.56 -1.55 -14.99
N VAL A 96 -9.60 -0.38 -15.63
CA VAL A 96 -8.39 0.29 -16.14
C VAL A 96 -7.41 0.58 -15.00
N LEU A 97 -7.91 1.03 -13.85
CA LEU A 97 -7.09 1.27 -12.67
C LEU A 97 -6.50 -0.04 -12.11
N GLY A 98 -7.30 -1.10 -12.03
CA GLY A 98 -6.84 -2.43 -11.61
C GLY A 98 -5.73 -2.97 -12.50
N ASP A 99 -5.91 -2.91 -13.83
CA ASP A 99 -4.92 -3.33 -14.82
C ASP A 99 -3.61 -2.54 -14.70
N ALA A 100 -3.69 -1.21 -14.59
CA ALA A 100 -2.52 -0.35 -14.43
C ALA A 100 -1.76 -0.62 -13.12
N THR A 101 -2.52 -0.91 -12.05
CA THR A 101 -1.96 -1.22 -10.72
C THR A 101 -1.26 -2.59 -10.74
N SER A 102 -1.85 -3.58 -11.40
CA SER A 102 -1.26 -4.91 -11.61
C SER A 102 -0.01 -4.85 -12.50
N ASP A 103 -0.01 -4.06 -13.57
CA ASP A 103 1.17 -3.83 -14.41
C ASP A 103 2.32 -3.21 -13.59
N LEU A 104 2.02 -2.20 -12.77
CA LEU A 104 3.01 -1.61 -11.87
C LEU A 104 3.58 -2.64 -10.89
N ALA A 105 2.74 -3.49 -10.28
CA ALA A 105 3.18 -4.58 -9.42
C ALA A 105 4.13 -5.55 -10.15
N GLY A 106 3.80 -5.89 -11.40
CA GLY A 106 4.64 -6.70 -12.28
C GLY A 106 6.03 -6.07 -12.50
N ARG A 107 6.08 -4.76 -12.80
CA ARG A 107 7.34 -4.02 -12.96
C ARG A 107 8.19 -3.98 -11.69
N LEU A 108 7.56 -3.84 -10.52
CA LEU A 108 8.27 -3.88 -9.24
C LEU A 108 8.91 -5.26 -8.99
N ARG A 109 8.20 -6.35 -9.31
CA ARG A 109 8.74 -7.72 -9.22
C ARG A 109 9.90 -7.95 -10.18
N MET A 110 9.79 -7.49 -11.43
CA MET A 110 10.89 -7.57 -12.41
C MET A 110 12.13 -6.81 -11.95
N THR A 111 11.93 -5.65 -11.33
CA THR A 111 13.02 -4.84 -10.75
C THR A 111 13.66 -5.53 -9.54
N ALA A 112 12.84 -6.14 -8.67
CA ALA A 112 13.31 -6.90 -7.52
C ALA A 112 14.01 -8.21 -7.89
N GLY A 113 13.62 -8.80 -9.02
CA GLY A 113 14.13 -10.07 -9.55
C GLY A 113 15.30 -9.93 -10.51
N SER A 114 15.63 -8.71 -10.97
CA SER A 114 16.82 -8.46 -11.78
C SER A 114 18.06 -8.42 -10.89
N PRO A 115 18.92 -9.46 -10.89
CA PRO A 115 20.29 -9.26 -10.46
C PRO A 115 20.87 -8.26 -11.46
N ARG A 116 21.25 -7.08 -10.97
CA ARG A 116 22.10 -6.15 -11.73
C ARG A 116 23.22 -6.99 -12.35
N SER A 117 23.30 -7.03 -13.68
CA SER A 117 24.44 -7.60 -14.41
C SER A 117 25.67 -6.76 -14.04
N THR A 118 26.30 -7.10 -12.92
CA THR A 118 27.55 -6.52 -12.44
C THR A 118 28.53 -7.68 -12.28
N GLY A 119 29.28 -7.96 -13.35
CA GLY A 119 30.47 -8.79 -13.23
C GLY A 119 30.69 -9.82 -14.35
N PHE A 120 30.74 -9.39 -15.61
CA PHE A 120 31.64 -10.08 -16.56
C PHE A 120 32.92 -9.25 -16.70
N ARG A 121 33.84 -9.41 -15.74
CA ARG A 121 35.27 -9.19 -15.97
C ARG A 121 35.91 -10.57 -16.07
N GLY A 122 35.91 -11.13 -17.28
CA GLY A 122 36.82 -12.23 -17.58
C GLY A 122 38.26 -11.75 -17.41
N PRO A 123 39.19 -12.59 -16.90
CA PRO A 123 40.59 -12.23 -16.84
C PRO A 123 41.13 -12.11 -18.26
N ILE A 124 41.63 -10.91 -18.61
CA ILE A 124 42.50 -10.75 -19.78
C ILE A 124 43.83 -11.40 -19.38
N ALA A 125 44.05 -12.63 -19.83
CA ALA A 125 45.35 -13.26 -19.79
C ALA A 125 46.29 -12.43 -20.69
N VAL A 126 47.20 -11.69 -20.07
CA VAL A 126 48.41 -11.19 -20.75
C VAL A 126 49.44 -12.29 -20.61
N ALA A 127 49.77 -12.95 -21.72
CA ALA A 127 50.94 -13.83 -21.83
C ALA A 127 52.15 -13.01 -22.33
N PRO A 128 53.38 -13.30 -21.86
CA PRO A 128 54.61 -12.72 -22.39
C PRO A 128 54.97 -13.25 -23.79
#